data_AF-A0AAW1F4N4-F1
#
_entry.id   AF-A0AAW1F4N4-F1
#
_cell.length_a   1.000
_cell.length_b   1.000
_cell.length_c   1.000
_cell.angle_alpha   90.00
_cell.angle_beta   90.00
_cell.angle_gamma   90.00
#
_symmetry.space_group_name_H-M   'P 1'
#
loop_
_entity.id
_entity.type
_entity.pdbx_description
1 polymer ?
#
loop_
_entity_poly.entity_id
_entity_poly.type
_entity_poly.pdbx_seq_one_letter_code
_entity_poly.pdbx_strand_id
1 'polypeptide(L)'
;MGNQLSREQVEKNELDRFRKEVPEGPDLTVNKSIVMFTSLSASDDLRRHYEARKMEAGDHAADWIKSLADKLAGLTPAPALAGLGALIIAIFIDSAFSVTKESTKDALRSVFADEKASEVWDQIDECLKRCAMHLHDNDELTGDLRRIEDRLSLALTKLKNSMVRDGHMSSSALKAWVNGAAFHVQMLIHLVRLGGIQTCVPVESLLSIYQRDLETLFTKHKELIQGKCYIRVVHFDGYFNAEGSFRFDSPSFCPLNKYHEIYYDTRYGGQKVEIQQYFMDVSQNLQELVEQTGSFNVQ
;
A
#
# COMPACT_ATOMS: atom_id res chain seq x y z
N MET A 1 28.66 -31.11 -37.62
CA MET A 1 27.22 -31.38 -37.39
C MET A 1 26.79 -30.48 -36.24
N GLY A 2 25.98 -29.45 -36.52
CA GLY A 2 25.50 -28.56 -35.47
C GLY A 2 24.39 -29.23 -34.67
N ASN A 3 24.46 -29.20 -33.34
CA ASN A 3 23.38 -29.65 -32.47
C ASN A 3 22.13 -28.80 -32.76
N GLN A 4 21.15 -29.39 -33.46
CA GLN A 4 19.82 -28.80 -33.53
C GLN A 4 19.20 -28.86 -32.14
N LEU A 5 18.88 -27.70 -31.57
CA LEU A 5 18.13 -27.62 -30.32
C LEU A 5 16.75 -28.27 -30.51
N SER A 6 16.26 -28.97 -29.48
CA SER A 6 14.90 -29.47 -29.47
C SER A 6 13.91 -28.30 -29.47
N ARG A 7 12.70 -28.54 -29.99
CA ARG A 7 11.62 -27.54 -30.02
C ARG A 7 11.32 -26.94 -28.64
N GLU A 8 11.31 -27.78 -27.61
CA GLU A 8 11.10 -27.37 -26.22
C GLU A 8 12.21 -26.44 -25.70
N GLN A 9 13.45 -26.69 -26.12
CA GLN A 9 14.59 -25.88 -25.70
C GLN A 9 14.63 -24.53 -26.40
N VAL A 10 14.18 -24.46 -27.66
CA VAL A 10 13.96 -23.20 -28.38
C VAL A 10 12.87 -22.39 -27.69
N GLU A 11 11.71 -23.00 -27.42
CA GLU A 11 10.60 -22.35 -26.70
C GLU A 11 11.04 -21.82 -25.33
N LYS A 12 11.74 -22.62 -24.53
CA LYS A 12 12.24 -22.18 -23.22
C LYS A 12 13.17 -20.98 -23.32
N ASN A 13 14.15 -21.02 -24.23
CA ASN A 13 15.10 -19.93 -24.43
C ASN A 13 14.40 -18.63 -24.87
N GLU A 14 13.34 -18.75 -25.69
CA GLU A 14 12.54 -17.61 -26.13
C GLU A 14 11.72 -16.99 -24.99
N LEU A 15 11.05 -17.82 -24.19
CA LEU A 15 10.29 -17.36 -23.03
C LEU A 15 11.21 -16.74 -21.96
N ASP A 16 12.42 -17.25 -21.78
CA ASP A 16 13.43 -16.68 -20.90
C ASP A 16 13.96 -15.33 -21.41
N ARG A 17 14.10 -15.17 -22.73
CA ARG A 17 14.44 -13.87 -23.35
C ARG A 17 13.30 -12.87 -23.14
N PHE A 18 12.08 -13.26 -23.48
CA PHE A 18 10.89 -12.42 -23.29
C PHE A 18 10.76 -11.94 -21.85
N ARG A 19 10.89 -12.84 -20.85
CA ARG A 19 10.86 -12.51 -19.43
C ARG A 19 11.83 -11.37 -19.06
N LYS A 20 13.03 -11.36 -19.63
CA LYS A 20 14.06 -10.33 -19.35
C LYS A 20 13.75 -8.98 -20.00
N GLU A 21 12.96 -8.97 -21.06
CA GLU A 21 12.56 -7.76 -21.79
C GLU A 21 11.33 -7.10 -21.16
N VAL A 22 10.51 -7.85 -20.42
CA VAL A 22 9.31 -7.31 -19.76
C VAL A 22 9.70 -6.26 -18.72
N PRO A 23 9.27 -4.99 -18.88
CA PRO A 23 9.56 -3.96 -17.90
C PRO A 23 8.71 -4.15 -16.65
N GLU A 24 9.14 -3.54 -15.54
CA GLU A 24 8.38 -3.55 -14.29
C GLU A 24 6.97 -2.94 -14.46
N GLY A 25 6.04 -3.45 -13.65
CA GLY A 25 4.68 -2.95 -13.55
C GLY A 25 4.60 -1.61 -12.81
N PRO A 26 3.47 -0.87 -12.92
CA PRO A 26 3.13 0.12 -11.90
C PRO A 26 3.15 -0.54 -10.52
N ASP A 27 3.58 0.24 -9.53
CA ASP A 27 3.64 -0.20 -8.14
C ASP A 27 2.22 -0.35 -7.55
N LEU A 28 1.88 -1.56 -7.15
CA LEU A 28 0.64 -2.01 -6.51
C LEU A 28 0.79 -2.26 -4.99
N THR A 29 2.02 -2.22 -4.47
CA THR A 29 2.36 -2.61 -3.09
C THR A 29 1.73 -1.71 -2.01
N VAL A 30 1.87 -2.06 -0.73
CA VAL A 30 1.46 -1.16 0.35
C VAL A 30 2.41 0.04 0.40
N ASN A 31 1.87 1.24 0.57
CA ASN A 31 2.64 2.48 0.62
C ASN A 31 3.69 2.38 1.73
N LYS A 32 4.93 2.76 1.37
CA LYS A 32 6.10 2.62 2.25
C LYS A 32 5.91 3.32 3.60
N SER A 33 5.22 4.46 3.65
CA SER A 33 4.97 5.17 4.90
C SER A 33 3.99 4.43 5.81
N ILE A 34 2.97 3.75 5.24
CA ILE A 34 2.12 2.85 6.03
C ILE A 34 2.99 1.73 6.60
N VAL A 35 3.74 1.02 5.75
CA VAL A 35 4.58 -0.11 6.21
C VAL A 35 5.56 0.32 7.29
N MET A 36 6.28 1.42 7.07
CA MET A 36 7.31 1.94 7.97
C MET A 36 6.74 2.33 9.32
N PHE A 37 5.73 3.22 9.35
CA PHE A 37 5.23 3.77 10.60
C PHE A 37 4.19 2.89 11.30
N THR A 38 3.72 1.80 10.67
CA THR A 38 2.83 0.84 11.32
C THR A 38 3.47 -0.49 11.67
N SER A 39 4.80 -0.59 11.57
CA SER A 39 5.56 -1.78 11.93
C SER A 39 5.87 -1.87 13.44
N LEU A 40 6.41 -3.01 13.88
CA LEU A 40 6.97 -3.16 15.22
C LEU A 40 8.18 -2.22 15.46
N SER A 41 8.83 -1.75 14.40
CA SER A 41 9.96 -0.81 14.44
C SER A 41 9.53 0.66 14.31
N ALA A 42 8.22 0.95 14.31
CA ALA A 42 7.67 2.28 14.06
C ALA A 42 8.29 3.41 14.89
N SER A 43 8.59 3.19 16.18
CA SER A 43 9.22 4.21 17.02
C SER A 43 10.65 4.56 16.56
N ASP A 44 11.43 3.55 16.16
CA ASP A 44 12.78 3.76 15.61
C ASP A 44 12.75 4.41 14.24
N ASP A 45 11.80 4.00 13.40
CA ASP A 45 11.53 4.59 12.09
C ASP A 45 11.14 6.07 12.22
N LEU A 46 10.27 6.39 13.18
CA LEU A 46 9.84 7.75 13.46
C LEU A 46 10.99 8.63 13.95
N ARG A 47 11.86 8.11 14.83
CA ARG A 47 13.08 8.79 15.26
C ARG A 47 14.01 9.05 14.08
N ARG A 48 14.25 8.06 13.22
CA ARG A 48 15.09 8.23 12.01
C ARG A 48 14.49 9.26 11.05
N HIS A 49 13.17 9.25 10.88
CA HIS A 49 12.45 10.23 10.06
C HIS A 49 12.59 11.64 10.62
N TYR A 50 12.39 11.83 11.92
CA TYR A 50 12.60 13.11 12.59
C TYR A 50 14.02 13.65 12.42
N GLU A 51 15.05 12.84 12.68
CA GLU A 51 16.45 13.27 12.53
C GLU A 51 16.77 13.66 11.08
N ALA A 52 16.26 12.91 10.09
CA ALA A 52 16.44 13.27 8.69
C ALA A 52 15.83 14.64 8.38
N ARG A 53 14.59 14.91 8.82
CA ARG A 53 13.92 16.20 8.60
C ARG A 53 14.58 17.35 9.37
N LYS A 54 15.06 17.10 10.58
CA LYS A 54 15.83 18.06 11.38
C LYS A 54 17.11 18.49 10.64
N MET A 55 17.82 17.55 10.03
CA MET A 55 19.02 17.85 9.23
C MET A 55 18.70 18.65 7.96
N GLU A 56 17.57 18.38 7.30
CA GLU A 56 17.11 19.13 6.13
C GLU A 56 16.70 20.58 6.46
N ALA A 57 16.18 20.82 7.66
CA ALA A 57 15.67 22.13 8.09
C ALA A 57 16.75 23.16 8.42
N GLY A 58 18.00 22.73 8.67
CA GLY A 58 19.14 23.59 8.96
C GLY A 58 18.85 24.59 10.08
N ASP A 59 19.15 25.88 9.84
CA ASP A 59 19.05 26.95 10.84
C ASP A 59 17.64 27.20 11.40
N HIS A 60 16.59 26.72 10.71
CA HIS A 60 15.20 26.89 11.16
C HIS A 60 14.77 25.79 12.12
N ALA A 61 15.57 24.73 12.30
CA ALA A 61 15.20 23.54 13.05
C ALA A 61 14.80 23.85 14.50
N ALA A 62 15.47 24.80 15.17
CA ALA A 62 15.24 25.09 16.60
C ALA A 62 13.81 25.58 16.91
N ASP A 63 13.26 26.47 16.09
CA ASP A 63 11.90 27.01 16.28
C ASP A 63 10.84 25.94 16.00
N TRP A 64 11.08 25.07 15.02
CA TRP A 64 10.20 23.94 14.70
C TRP A 64 10.22 22.86 15.77
N ILE A 65 11.41 22.52 16.26
CA ILE A 65 11.61 21.58 17.36
C ILE A 65 10.81 22.02 18.58
N LYS A 66 10.84 23.32 18.90
CA LYS A 66 10.02 23.88 19.99
C LYS A 66 8.52 23.71 19.74
N SER A 67 8.04 24.03 18.54
CA SER A 67 6.62 23.87 18.17
C SER A 67 6.15 22.40 18.20
N LEU A 68 7.01 21.49 17.74
CA LEU A 68 6.76 20.04 17.79
C LEU A 68 6.78 19.54 19.24
N ALA A 69 7.77 19.97 20.03
CA ALA A 69 7.86 19.64 21.44
C ALA A 69 6.65 20.16 22.22
N ASP A 70 6.14 21.36 21.94
CA ASP A 70 4.95 21.91 22.60
C ASP A 70 3.67 21.10 22.26
N LYS A 71 3.53 20.62 21.02
CA LYS A 71 2.37 19.81 20.59
C LYS A 71 2.42 18.37 21.09
N LEU A 72 3.62 17.82 21.19
CA LEU A 72 3.88 16.46 21.65
C LEU A 72 4.22 16.42 23.16
N ALA A 73 4.27 17.57 23.83
CA ALA A 73 4.54 17.67 25.25
C ALA A 73 3.49 16.89 26.02
N GLY A 74 3.94 16.05 26.95
CA GLY A 74 3.05 15.20 27.75
C GLY A 74 2.67 13.88 27.10
N LEU A 75 3.09 13.62 25.85
CA LEU A 75 3.03 12.28 25.26
C LEU A 75 4.11 11.39 25.90
N THR A 76 3.74 10.76 27.01
CA THR A 76 4.52 9.66 27.59
C THR A 76 4.45 8.45 26.68
N PRO A 77 5.36 7.45 26.80
CA PRO A 77 5.20 6.20 26.08
C PRO A 77 3.77 5.67 26.25
N ALA A 78 3.04 5.57 25.14
CA ALA A 78 1.60 5.31 25.15
C ALA A 78 1.18 4.43 23.97
N PRO A 79 0.16 3.57 24.13
CA PRO A 79 -0.42 2.79 23.03
C PRO A 79 -0.89 3.68 21.87
N ALA A 80 -1.35 4.89 22.17
CA ALA A 80 -1.80 5.89 21.20
C ALA A 80 -0.69 6.39 20.25
N LEU A 81 0.59 6.18 20.59
CA LEU A 81 1.73 6.64 19.79
C LEU A 81 2.30 5.54 18.88
N ALA A 82 1.89 4.29 19.08
CA ALA A 82 2.31 3.18 18.23
C ALA A 82 1.49 3.12 16.95
N GLY A 83 2.09 2.55 15.90
CA GLY A 83 1.46 2.29 14.61
C GLY A 83 0.82 3.51 13.97
N LEU A 84 -0.51 3.55 13.88
CA LEU A 84 -1.22 4.70 13.30
C LEU A 84 -0.82 6.02 13.97
N GLY A 85 -0.61 6.03 15.29
CA GLY A 85 -0.08 7.18 16.03
C GLY A 85 1.27 7.67 15.49
N ALA A 86 2.21 6.76 15.24
CA ALA A 86 3.52 7.09 14.69
C ALA A 86 3.41 7.64 13.26
N LEU A 87 2.50 7.11 12.43
CA LEU A 87 2.23 7.63 11.08
C LEU A 87 1.73 9.09 11.14
N ILE A 88 0.86 9.40 12.10
CA ILE A 88 0.33 10.76 12.29
C ILE A 88 1.45 11.71 12.73
N ILE A 89 2.32 11.29 13.65
CA ILE A 89 3.47 12.10 14.07
C ILE A 89 4.41 12.35 12.90
N ALA A 90 4.67 11.35 12.05
CA ALA A 90 5.48 11.52 10.84
C ALA A 90 4.86 12.55 9.87
N ILE A 91 3.54 12.51 9.67
CA ILE A 91 2.82 13.51 8.88
C ILE A 91 2.93 14.91 9.51
N PHE A 92 2.84 15.00 10.85
CA PHE A 92 3.03 16.27 11.55
C PHE A 92 4.43 16.83 11.38
N ILE A 93 5.46 15.99 11.52
CA ILE A 93 6.85 16.35 11.25
C ILE A 93 6.96 16.92 9.84
N ASP A 94 6.45 16.22 8.81
CA ASP A 94 6.54 16.69 7.43
C ASP A 94 5.79 18.01 7.19
N SER A 95 4.64 18.20 7.85
CA SER A 95 3.88 19.45 7.74
C SER A 95 4.56 20.65 8.41
N ALA A 96 5.41 20.40 9.42
CA ALA A 96 6.20 21.43 10.08
C ALA A 96 7.43 21.80 9.26
N PHE A 97 8.08 20.84 8.60
CA PHE A 97 9.30 21.05 7.83
C PHE A 97 9.03 21.30 6.35
N SER A 98 8.24 22.33 6.02
CA SER A 98 7.72 22.69 4.68
C SER A 98 8.75 22.92 3.54
N VAL A 99 9.96 22.40 3.65
CA VAL A 99 11.12 22.57 2.77
C VAL A 99 11.22 21.46 1.70
N THR A 100 10.45 20.37 1.78
CA THR A 100 10.63 19.20 0.88
C THR A 100 9.67 19.09 -0.30
N LYS A 101 10.12 18.37 -1.34
CA LYS A 101 9.40 18.08 -2.60
C LYS A 101 8.22 17.12 -2.49
N GLU A 102 8.12 16.30 -1.44
CA GLU A 102 6.98 15.38 -1.23
C GLU A 102 6.82 15.04 0.27
N SER A 103 5.65 15.28 0.85
CA SER A 103 5.34 14.90 2.24
C SER A 103 4.77 13.48 2.33
N THR A 104 4.85 12.84 3.50
CA THR A 104 4.20 11.54 3.79
C THR A 104 2.71 11.58 3.46
N LYS A 105 2.05 12.72 3.73
CA LYS A 105 0.64 12.90 3.40
C LYS A 105 0.40 13.01 1.90
N ASP A 106 1.27 13.68 1.16
CA ASP A 106 1.15 13.80 -0.31
C ASP A 106 1.40 12.46 -1.00
N ALA A 107 2.41 11.70 -0.53
CA ALA A 107 2.68 10.35 -0.99
C ALA A 107 1.52 9.39 -0.70
N LEU A 108 0.82 9.57 0.43
CA LEU A 108 -0.39 8.81 0.73
C LEU A 108 -1.57 9.26 -0.13
N ARG A 109 -1.75 10.57 -0.34
CA ARG A 109 -2.83 11.14 -1.15
C ARG A 109 -2.74 10.73 -2.61
N SER A 110 -1.52 10.68 -3.17
CA SER A 110 -1.30 10.36 -4.59
C SER A 110 -1.80 8.96 -4.97
N VAL A 111 -1.81 8.02 -4.00
CA VAL A 111 -2.39 6.67 -4.15
C VAL A 111 -3.88 6.70 -4.45
N PHE A 112 -4.60 7.71 -3.97
CA PHE A 112 -6.05 7.84 -4.09
C PHE A 112 -6.46 8.96 -5.04
N ALA A 113 -5.58 9.37 -5.95
CA ALA A 113 -5.87 10.41 -6.94
C ALA A 113 -6.95 10.01 -7.96
N ASP A 114 -7.26 8.72 -8.07
CA ASP A 114 -8.37 8.20 -8.86
C ASP A 114 -9.71 8.66 -8.27
N GLU A 115 -10.60 9.22 -9.10
CA GLU A 115 -11.91 9.71 -8.66
C GLU A 115 -12.70 8.62 -7.92
N LYS A 116 -12.59 7.36 -8.34
CA LYS A 116 -13.28 6.23 -7.68
C LYS A 116 -12.71 5.90 -6.30
N ALA A 117 -11.48 6.31 -6.01
CA ALA A 117 -10.82 6.12 -4.73
C ALA A 117 -10.95 7.35 -3.80
N SER A 118 -11.50 8.46 -4.27
CA SER A 118 -11.65 9.70 -3.50
C SER A 118 -12.40 9.51 -2.18
N GLU A 119 -13.50 8.75 -2.17
CA GLU A 119 -14.28 8.48 -0.95
C GLU A 119 -13.44 7.76 0.11
N VAL A 120 -12.51 6.87 -0.30
CA VAL A 120 -11.59 6.19 0.61
C VAL A 120 -10.59 7.18 1.20
N TRP A 121 -10.02 8.06 0.37
CA TRP A 121 -9.13 9.11 0.84
C TRP A 121 -9.81 10.07 1.80
N ASP A 122 -11.05 10.47 1.53
CA ASP A 122 -11.79 11.39 2.38
C ASP A 122 -11.93 10.83 3.81
N GLN A 123 -12.17 9.52 3.95
CA GLN A 123 -12.21 8.89 5.28
C GLN A 123 -10.83 8.76 5.92
N ILE A 124 -9.77 8.48 5.14
CA ILE A 124 -8.39 8.45 5.65
C ILE A 124 -7.95 9.84 6.12
N ASP A 125 -8.19 10.89 5.33
CA ASP A 125 -7.85 12.26 5.67
C ASP A 125 -8.63 12.74 6.91
N GLU A 126 -9.91 12.38 7.03
CA GLU A 126 -10.70 12.63 8.22
C GLU A 126 -10.14 11.88 9.45
N CYS A 127 -9.75 10.61 9.30
CA CYS A 127 -9.08 9.85 10.36
C CYS A 127 -7.82 10.58 10.85
N LEU A 128 -6.95 10.95 9.92
CA LEU A 128 -5.69 11.64 10.23
C LEU A 128 -5.95 12.98 10.94
N LYS A 129 -6.96 13.74 10.53
CA LYS A 129 -7.37 14.99 11.19
C LYS A 129 -7.86 14.75 12.62
N ARG A 130 -8.71 13.75 12.85
CA ARG A 130 -9.24 13.46 14.19
C ARG A 130 -8.16 12.97 15.14
N CYS A 131 -7.28 12.08 14.68
CA CYS A 131 -6.15 11.67 15.50
C CYS A 131 -5.21 12.84 15.82
N ALA A 132 -5.00 13.76 14.86
CA ALA A 132 -4.24 14.98 15.09
C ALA A 132 -4.89 15.90 16.14
N MET A 133 -6.22 16.02 16.13
CA MET A 133 -6.96 16.88 17.06
C MET A 133 -7.06 16.30 18.47
N HIS A 134 -7.27 14.98 18.57
CA HIS A 134 -7.61 14.30 19.83
C HIS A 134 -6.49 13.35 20.29
N LEU A 135 -5.24 13.60 19.89
CA LEU A 135 -4.09 12.75 20.25
C LEU A 135 -3.91 12.57 21.78
N HIS A 136 -4.36 13.55 22.55
CA HIS A 136 -4.29 13.57 24.03
C HIS A 136 -5.60 13.15 24.71
N ASP A 137 -6.66 12.86 23.94
CA ASP A 137 -7.99 12.50 24.45
C ASP A 137 -8.43 11.15 23.83
N ASN A 138 -8.11 10.06 24.54
CA ASN A 138 -8.38 8.71 24.06
C ASN A 138 -9.87 8.41 23.89
N ASP A 139 -10.75 9.03 24.69
CA ASP A 139 -12.19 8.75 24.66
C ASP A 139 -12.82 9.39 23.42
N GLU A 140 -12.54 10.67 23.17
CA GLU A 140 -12.96 11.37 21.95
C GLU A 140 -12.35 10.72 20.70
N LEU A 141 -11.06 10.39 20.74
CA LEU A 141 -10.37 9.74 19.63
C LEU A 141 -11.00 8.38 19.30
N THR A 142 -11.30 7.57 20.31
CA THR A 142 -11.97 6.27 20.12
C THR A 142 -13.35 6.43 19.48
N GLY A 143 -14.13 7.42 19.94
CA GLY A 143 -15.45 7.73 19.37
C GLY A 143 -15.38 8.12 17.90
N ASP A 144 -14.43 9.00 17.54
CA ASP A 144 -14.21 9.42 16.17
C ASP A 144 -13.77 8.26 15.27
N LEU A 145 -12.81 7.44 15.73
CA LEU A 145 -12.28 6.33 14.95
C LEU A 145 -13.33 5.26 14.67
N ARG A 146 -14.20 4.92 15.64
CA ARG A 146 -15.30 3.97 15.40
C ARG A 146 -16.25 4.47 14.31
N ARG A 147 -16.61 5.76 14.33
CA ARG A 147 -17.49 6.35 13.30
C ARG A 147 -16.84 6.34 11.92
N ILE A 148 -15.53 6.59 11.86
CA ILE A 148 -14.77 6.63 10.60
C ILE A 148 -14.56 5.22 10.04
N GLU A 149 -14.40 4.22 10.92
CA GLU A 149 -14.25 2.81 10.56
C GLU A 149 -15.42 2.31 9.71
N ASP A 150 -16.65 2.47 10.18
CA ASP A 150 -17.86 2.08 9.43
C ASP A 150 -17.88 2.70 8.01
N ARG A 151 -17.49 3.98 7.90
CA ARG A 151 -17.49 4.71 6.62
C ARG A 151 -16.37 4.25 5.70
N LEU A 152 -15.18 4.01 6.24
CA LEU A 152 -14.04 3.52 5.47
C LEU A 152 -14.31 2.10 4.96
N SER A 153 -14.88 1.23 5.81
CA SER A 153 -15.32 -0.12 5.45
C SER A 153 -16.31 -0.10 4.27
N LEU A 154 -17.31 0.78 4.34
CA LEU A 154 -18.26 0.99 3.25
C LEU A 154 -17.58 1.50 1.96
N ALA A 155 -16.70 2.51 2.06
CA ALA A 155 -15.99 3.08 0.92
C ALA A 155 -15.11 2.02 0.22
N LEU A 156 -14.38 1.21 0.99
CA LEU A 156 -13.58 0.09 0.45
C LEU A 156 -14.44 -0.99 -0.22
N THR A 157 -15.61 -1.27 0.35
CA THR A 157 -16.58 -2.21 -0.25
C THR A 157 -17.09 -1.69 -1.59
N LYS A 158 -17.44 -0.40 -1.67
CA LYS A 158 -17.84 0.24 -2.93
C LYS A 158 -16.73 0.22 -3.97
N LEU A 159 -15.50 0.55 -3.59
CA LEU A 159 -14.34 0.51 -4.48
C LEU A 159 -14.05 -0.90 -4.99
N LYS A 160 -14.15 -1.92 -4.13
CA LYS A 160 -14.05 -3.33 -4.57
C LYS A 160 -15.13 -3.68 -5.59
N ASN A 161 -16.38 -3.32 -5.28
CA ASN A 161 -17.53 -3.63 -6.14
C ASN A 161 -17.41 -2.96 -7.51
N SER A 162 -16.92 -1.72 -7.56
CA SER A 162 -16.72 -1.03 -8.85
C SER A 162 -15.70 -1.75 -9.74
N MET A 163 -14.62 -2.26 -9.14
CA MET A 163 -13.61 -3.03 -9.87
C MET A 163 -14.11 -4.42 -10.31
N VAL A 164 -14.81 -5.14 -9.44
CA VAL A 164 -15.17 -6.55 -9.68
C VAL A 164 -16.49 -6.70 -10.45
N ARG A 165 -17.48 -5.83 -10.20
CA ARG A 165 -18.84 -5.95 -10.72
C ARG A 165 -19.13 -4.96 -11.84
N ASP A 166 -18.63 -3.73 -11.71
CA ASP A 166 -18.98 -2.64 -12.63
C ASP A 166 -17.95 -2.47 -13.77
N GLY A 167 -16.93 -3.33 -13.82
CA GLY A 167 -15.93 -3.35 -14.88
C GLY A 167 -14.90 -2.21 -14.80
N HIS A 168 -14.82 -1.51 -13.67
CA HIS A 168 -13.87 -0.40 -13.46
C HIS A 168 -12.52 -0.86 -12.88
N MET A 169 -12.10 -2.09 -13.18
CA MET A 169 -10.78 -2.57 -12.75
C MET A 169 -9.67 -1.74 -13.39
N SER A 170 -8.72 -1.29 -12.58
CA SER A 170 -7.50 -0.61 -13.00
C SER A 170 -6.38 -0.82 -11.99
N SER A 171 -5.12 -0.63 -12.40
CA SER A 171 -3.98 -0.69 -11.47
C SER A 171 -4.05 0.40 -10.39
N SER A 172 -4.56 1.59 -10.72
CA SER A 172 -4.77 2.69 -9.76
C SER A 172 -5.82 2.33 -8.70
N ALA A 173 -6.98 1.83 -9.12
CA ALA A 173 -8.05 1.44 -8.21
C ALA A 173 -7.62 0.25 -7.32
N LEU A 174 -6.85 -0.69 -7.87
CA LEU A 174 -6.29 -1.81 -7.10
C LEU A 174 -5.27 -1.32 -6.06
N LYS A 175 -4.32 -0.45 -6.45
CA LYS A 175 -3.36 0.16 -5.52
C LYS A 175 -4.08 0.93 -4.41
N ALA A 176 -5.10 1.72 -4.76
CA ALA A 176 -5.91 2.45 -3.79
C ALA A 176 -6.62 1.51 -2.82
N TRP A 177 -7.23 0.43 -3.31
CA TRP A 177 -7.90 -0.55 -2.47
C TRP A 177 -6.91 -1.25 -1.53
N VAL A 178 -5.75 -1.70 -2.02
CA VAL A 178 -4.69 -2.33 -1.20
C VAL A 178 -4.25 -1.42 -0.06
N ASN A 179 -4.03 -0.14 -0.36
CA ASN A 179 -3.58 0.84 0.62
C ASN A 179 -4.66 1.24 1.61
N GLY A 180 -5.89 1.40 1.16
CA GLY A 180 -7.01 1.66 2.07
C GLY A 180 -7.31 0.45 2.97
N ALA A 181 -7.18 -0.77 2.46
CA ALA A 181 -7.30 -2.00 3.26
C ALA A 181 -6.19 -2.10 4.32
N ALA A 182 -4.94 -1.83 3.94
CA ALA A 182 -3.81 -1.77 4.88
C ALA A 182 -4.04 -0.71 5.97
N PHE A 183 -4.43 0.50 5.58
CA PHE A 183 -4.77 1.57 6.53
C PHE A 183 -5.91 1.18 7.47
N HIS A 184 -6.98 0.57 6.94
CA HIS A 184 -8.13 0.15 7.73
C HIS A 184 -7.73 -0.89 8.80
N VAL A 185 -6.91 -1.88 8.45
CA VAL A 185 -6.37 -2.83 9.45
C VAL A 185 -5.62 -2.09 10.56
N GLN A 186 -4.76 -1.14 10.20
CA GLN A 186 -3.97 -0.38 11.19
C GLN A 186 -4.84 0.51 12.08
N MET A 187 -5.93 1.05 11.53
CA MET A 187 -6.93 1.78 12.31
C MET A 187 -7.66 0.87 13.31
N LEU A 188 -8.03 -0.35 12.95
CA LEU A 188 -8.64 -1.30 13.88
C LEU A 188 -7.65 -1.75 14.97
N ILE A 189 -6.39 -2.03 14.62
CA ILE A 189 -5.33 -2.32 15.61
C ILE A 189 -5.20 -1.16 16.59
N HIS A 190 -5.23 0.08 16.09
CA HIS A 190 -5.18 1.27 16.92
C HIS A 190 -6.42 1.41 17.82
N LEU A 191 -7.61 1.08 17.33
CA LEU A 191 -8.83 1.02 18.16
C LEU A 191 -8.73 -0.03 19.26
N VAL A 192 -8.13 -1.20 19.01
CA VAL A 192 -7.87 -2.20 20.07
C VAL A 192 -6.91 -1.63 21.12
N ARG A 193 -5.80 -1.00 20.70
CA ARG A 193 -4.82 -0.35 21.59
C ARG A 193 -5.42 0.70 22.51
N LEU A 194 -6.38 1.47 22.01
CA LEU A 194 -7.09 2.51 22.78
C LEU A 194 -8.16 1.94 23.72
N GLY A 195 -8.41 0.62 23.72
CA GLY A 195 -9.52 0.01 24.46
C GLY A 195 -10.89 0.19 23.80
N GLY A 196 -10.91 0.75 22.59
CA GLY A 196 -12.11 0.89 21.76
C GLY A 196 -12.64 -0.43 21.20
N ILE A 197 -11.82 -1.47 21.15
CA ILE A 197 -12.22 -2.85 20.83
C ILE A 197 -11.56 -3.76 21.86
N GLN A 198 -12.34 -4.65 22.48
CA GLN A 198 -11.86 -5.48 23.61
C GLN A 198 -10.99 -6.67 23.19
N THR A 199 -11.07 -7.09 21.92
CA THR A 199 -10.43 -8.31 21.43
C THR A 199 -9.85 -8.10 20.03
N CYS A 200 -8.86 -8.90 19.64
CA CYS A 200 -8.30 -8.89 18.29
C CYS A 200 -9.22 -9.51 17.22
N VAL A 201 -10.31 -10.19 17.61
CA VAL A 201 -11.20 -10.93 16.70
C VAL A 201 -11.71 -10.13 15.49
N PRO A 202 -12.14 -8.85 15.62
CA PRO A 202 -12.54 -8.05 14.47
C PRO A 202 -11.38 -7.81 13.48
N VAL A 203 -10.16 -7.62 13.98
CA VAL A 203 -8.96 -7.42 13.15
C VAL A 203 -8.63 -8.71 12.40
N GLU A 204 -8.61 -9.85 13.07
CA GLU A 204 -8.37 -11.18 12.47
C GLU A 204 -9.40 -11.51 11.38
N SER A 205 -10.66 -11.19 11.66
CA SER A 205 -11.77 -11.37 10.71
C SER A 205 -11.57 -10.49 9.48
N LEU A 206 -11.22 -9.22 9.66
CA LEU A 206 -11.00 -8.29 8.56
C LEU A 206 -9.77 -8.69 7.71
N LEU A 207 -8.66 -9.08 8.35
CA LEU A 207 -7.48 -9.61 7.68
C LEU A 207 -7.82 -10.80 6.78
N SER A 208 -8.59 -11.75 7.29
CA SER A 208 -9.06 -12.92 6.53
C SER A 208 -9.94 -12.54 5.35
N ILE A 209 -10.82 -11.54 5.52
CA ILE A 209 -11.66 -11.01 4.44
C ILE A 209 -10.79 -10.36 3.35
N TYR A 210 -9.83 -9.52 3.74
CA TYR A 210 -8.96 -8.83 2.78
C TYR A 210 -8.05 -9.76 2.03
N GLN A 211 -7.50 -10.80 2.66
CA GLN A 211 -6.74 -11.83 1.95
C GLN A 211 -7.59 -12.53 0.87
N ARG A 212 -8.86 -12.83 1.15
CA ARG A 212 -9.78 -13.41 0.16
C ARG A 212 -10.14 -12.44 -0.95
N ASP A 213 -10.38 -11.17 -0.60
CA ASP A 213 -10.68 -10.12 -1.57
C ASP A 213 -9.50 -9.86 -2.50
N LEU A 214 -8.26 -9.88 -1.98
CA LEU A 214 -7.03 -9.77 -2.77
C LEU A 214 -6.95 -10.83 -3.87
N GLU A 215 -7.26 -12.09 -3.57
CA GLU A 215 -7.28 -13.13 -4.61
C GLU A 215 -8.25 -12.79 -5.74
N THR A 216 -9.45 -12.36 -5.37
CA THR A 216 -10.48 -11.98 -6.34
C THR A 216 -10.03 -10.78 -7.19
N LEU A 217 -9.46 -9.77 -6.54
CA LEU A 217 -8.98 -8.54 -7.18
C LEU A 217 -7.80 -8.80 -8.12
N PHE A 218 -6.81 -9.60 -7.71
CA PHE A 218 -5.69 -9.96 -8.58
C PHE A 218 -6.11 -10.84 -9.76
N THR A 219 -7.12 -11.70 -9.61
CA THR A 219 -7.71 -12.43 -10.74
C THR A 219 -8.37 -11.46 -11.72
N LYS A 220 -9.18 -10.52 -11.24
CA LYS A 220 -9.81 -9.49 -12.10
C LYS A 220 -8.82 -8.56 -12.76
N HIS A 221 -7.74 -8.20 -12.05
CA HIS A 221 -6.65 -7.44 -12.64
C HIS A 221 -5.92 -8.24 -13.72
N LYS A 222 -5.67 -9.54 -13.51
CA LYS A 222 -5.09 -10.43 -14.54
C LYS A 222 -5.96 -10.49 -15.79
N GLU A 223 -7.27 -10.65 -15.64
CA GLU A 223 -8.24 -10.61 -16.75
C GLU A 223 -8.17 -9.29 -17.52
N LEU A 224 -8.13 -8.15 -16.82
CA LEU A 224 -7.97 -6.82 -17.44
C LEU A 224 -6.69 -6.74 -18.28
N ILE A 225 -5.54 -7.12 -17.70
CA ILE A 225 -4.25 -7.05 -18.38
C ILE A 225 -4.23 -7.97 -19.60
N GLN A 226 -4.76 -9.18 -19.48
CA GLN A 226 -4.89 -10.11 -20.59
C GLN A 226 -5.75 -9.54 -21.73
N GLY A 227 -6.84 -8.84 -21.40
CA GLY A 227 -7.69 -8.18 -22.39
C GLY A 227 -6.99 -7.05 -23.16
N LYS A 228 -5.90 -6.49 -22.62
CA LYS A 228 -5.06 -5.48 -23.29
C LYS A 228 -3.93 -6.10 -24.14
N CYS A 229 -3.70 -7.40 -24.01
CA CYS A 229 -2.62 -8.11 -24.68
C CYS A 229 -3.12 -8.85 -25.93
N TYR A 230 -2.39 -8.76 -27.03
CA TYR A 230 -2.73 -9.46 -28.28
C TYR A 230 -1.53 -9.62 -29.21
N ILE A 231 -1.59 -10.63 -30.08
CA ILE A 231 -0.60 -10.80 -31.15
C ILE A 231 -1.04 -9.99 -32.37
N ARG A 232 -0.12 -9.19 -32.91
CA ARG A 232 -0.28 -8.51 -34.19
C ARG A 232 0.75 -9.06 -35.18
N VAL A 233 0.28 -9.45 -36.36
CA VAL A 233 1.17 -9.92 -37.45
C VAL A 233 1.28 -8.81 -38.49
N VAL A 234 2.52 -8.44 -38.85
CA VAL A 234 2.82 -7.40 -39.84
C VAL A 234 3.92 -7.94 -40.77
N HIS A 235 3.64 -8.05 -42.07
CA HIS A 235 4.62 -8.50 -43.09
C HIS A 235 5.36 -9.79 -42.72
N PHE A 236 4.64 -10.80 -42.20
CA PHE A 236 5.15 -12.11 -41.73
C PHE A 236 5.88 -12.12 -40.37
N ASP A 237 6.09 -10.97 -39.74
CA ASP A 237 6.61 -10.89 -38.38
C ASP A 237 5.47 -10.76 -37.36
N GLY A 238 5.48 -11.62 -36.34
CA GLY A 238 4.55 -11.58 -35.22
C GLY A 238 5.08 -10.71 -34.09
N TYR A 239 4.20 -9.93 -33.46
CA TYR A 239 4.54 -9.12 -32.29
C TYR A 239 3.51 -9.30 -31.19
N PHE A 240 4.00 -9.47 -29.96
CA PHE A 240 3.17 -9.43 -28.77
C PHE A 240 3.01 -7.97 -28.35
N ASN A 241 1.78 -7.47 -28.40
CA ASN A 241 1.42 -6.15 -27.90
C ASN A 241 0.85 -6.31 -26.51
N ALA A 242 1.32 -5.50 -25.57
CA ALA A 242 0.88 -5.53 -24.19
C ALA A 242 0.35 -4.16 -23.73
N GLU A 243 -0.14 -4.12 -22.48
CA GLU A 243 -0.54 -2.89 -21.82
C GLU A 243 0.54 -1.80 -21.95
N GLY A 244 0.15 -0.54 -22.11
CA GLY A 244 1.10 0.57 -22.24
C GLY A 244 1.76 0.68 -23.62
N SER A 245 1.24 -0.05 -24.62
CA SER A 245 1.77 -0.10 -25.99
C SER A 245 3.17 -0.72 -26.10
N PHE A 246 3.57 -1.54 -25.12
CA PHE A 246 4.80 -2.31 -25.25
C PHE A 246 4.66 -3.33 -26.38
N ARG A 247 5.72 -3.45 -27.17
CA ARG A 247 5.81 -4.35 -28.31
C ARG A 247 7.04 -5.24 -28.12
N PHE A 248 6.80 -6.54 -28.15
CA PHE A 248 7.84 -7.55 -28.07
C PHE A 248 7.84 -8.38 -29.33
N ASP A 249 9.02 -8.77 -29.79
CA ASP A 249 9.13 -9.71 -30.90
C ASP A 249 8.47 -11.03 -30.47
N SER A 250 7.48 -11.49 -31.25
CA SER A 250 6.78 -12.74 -30.99
C SER A 250 7.26 -13.79 -31.99
N PRO A 251 8.09 -14.75 -31.57
CA PRO A 251 8.40 -15.92 -32.38
C PRO A 251 7.14 -16.76 -32.61
N SER A 252 7.02 -17.31 -33.80
CA SER A 252 5.81 -17.92 -34.37
C SER A 252 5.32 -19.22 -33.71
N PHE A 253 5.92 -19.67 -32.60
CA PHE A 253 5.81 -21.06 -32.12
C PHE A 253 5.29 -21.25 -30.69
N CYS A 254 5.15 -20.19 -29.89
CA CYS A 254 4.69 -20.28 -28.50
C CYS A 254 3.21 -19.88 -28.35
N PRO A 255 2.42 -20.61 -27.54
CA PRO A 255 1.04 -20.23 -27.23
C PRO A 255 0.92 -18.86 -26.54
N LEU A 256 -0.04 -18.04 -26.98
CA LEU A 256 -0.27 -16.68 -26.45
C LEU A 256 -0.49 -16.64 -24.93
N ASN A 257 -1.16 -17.66 -24.37
CA ASN A 257 -1.39 -17.75 -22.93
C ASN A 257 -0.09 -17.83 -22.12
N LYS A 258 0.97 -18.46 -22.64
CA LYS A 258 2.28 -18.51 -21.95
C LYS A 258 2.92 -17.12 -21.88
N TYR A 259 2.82 -16.33 -22.95
CA TYR A 259 3.27 -14.93 -22.94
C TYR A 259 2.45 -14.08 -21.97
N HIS A 260 1.13 -14.27 -21.93
CA HIS A 260 0.26 -13.58 -20.97
C HIS A 260 0.65 -13.88 -19.52
N GLU A 261 0.88 -15.16 -19.21
CA GLU A 261 1.31 -15.59 -17.88
C GLU A 261 2.66 -15.00 -17.51
N ILE A 262 3.67 -15.13 -18.37
CA ILE A 262 5.00 -14.58 -18.09
C ILE A 262 4.95 -13.05 -17.96
N TYR A 263 4.23 -12.36 -18.84
CA TYR A 263 4.10 -10.90 -18.78
C TYR A 263 3.47 -10.46 -17.46
N TYR A 264 2.35 -11.08 -17.07
CA TYR A 264 1.65 -10.72 -15.84
C TYR A 264 2.46 -11.07 -14.60
N ASP A 265 3.01 -12.28 -14.53
CA ASP A 265 3.75 -12.76 -13.37
C ASP A 265 5.06 -11.97 -13.18
N THR A 266 5.72 -11.57 -14.27
CA THR A 266 6.92 -10.73 -14.20
C THR A 266 6.61 -9.32 -13.69
N ARG A 267 5.49 -8.71 -14.13
CA ARG A 267 5.12 -7.35 -13.70
C ARG A 267 4.51 -7.28 -12.32
N TYR A 268 3.69 -8.27 -11.95
CA TYR A 268 2.77 -8.17 -10.82
C TYR A 268 2.86 -9.35 -9.86
N GLY A 269 3.47 -10.47 -10.26
CA GLY A 269 3.54 -11.68 -9.44
C GLY A 269 4.30 -11.46 -8.13
N GLY A 270 5.48 -10.82 -8.20
CA GLY A 270 6.24 -10.45 -7.01
C GLY A 270 5.47 -9.50 -6.08
N GLN A 271 4.83 -8.47 -6.65
CA GLN A 271 4.04 -7.50 -5.90
C GLN A 271 2.82 -8.13 -5.21
N LYS A 272 2.15 -9.08 -5.87
CA LYS A 272 1.05 -9.85 -5.26
C LYS A 272 1.54 -10.58 -4.00
N VAL A 273 2.66 -11.29 -4.12
CA VAL A 273 3.27 -12.03 -3.00
C VAL A 273 3.65 -11.08 -1.87
N GLU A 274 4.24 -9.92 -2.18
CA GLU A 274 4.62 -8.92 -1.19
C GLU A 274 3.40 -8.38 -0.42
N ILE A 275 2.29 -8.09 -1.11
CA ILE A 275 1.06 -7.60 -0.48
C ILE A 275 0.44 -8.70 0.40
N GLN A 276 0.39 -9.94 -0.08
CA GLN A 276 -0.09 -11.07 0.73
C GLN A 276 0.78 -11.24 1.98
N GLN A 277 2.10 -11.15 1.82
CA GLN A 277 3.05 -11.25 2.92
C GLN A 277 2.82 -10.14 3.95
N TYR A 278 2.59 -8.90 3.53
CA TYR A 278 2.23 -7.80 4.44
C TYR A 278 1.04 -8.17 5.34
N PHE A 279 -0.08 -8.63 4.77
CA PHE A 279 -1.26 -8.98 5.57
C PHE A 279 -1.03 -10.21 6.45
N MET A 280 -0.23 -11.18 5.99
CA MET A 280 0.16 -12.33 6.81
C MET A 280 1.05 -11.92 7.97
N ASP A 281 2.03 -11.05 7.75
CA ASP A 281 2.93 -10.54 8.78
C ASP A 281 2.14 -9.76 9.84
N VAL A 282 1.21 -8.90 9.44
CA VAL A 282 0.32 -8.20 10.37
C VAL A 282 -0.52 -9.21 11.18
N SER A 283 -1.04 -10.25 10.54
CA SER A 283 -1.80 -11.30 11.23
C SER A 283 -0.96 -12.08 12.24
N GLN A 284 0.28 -12.44 11.89
CA GLN A 284 1.17 -13.23 12.74
C GLN A 284 1.67 -12.44 13.93
N ASN A 285 1.92 -11.14 13.74
CA ASN A 285 2.43 -10.23 14.77
C ASN A 285 1.31 -9.44 15.45
N LEU A 286 0.03 -9.79 15.25
CA LEU A 286 -1.10 -8.97 15.68
C LEU A 286 -1.09 -8.68 17.20
N GLN A 287 -0.76 -9.68 18.02
CA GLN A 287 -0.69 -9.51 19.46
C GLN A 287 0.41 -8.52 19.87
N GLU A 288 1.62 -8.70 19.31
CA GLU A 288 2.75 -7.79 19.57
C GLU A 288 2.46 -6.37 19.09
N LEU A 289 1.79 -6.24 17.94
CA LEU A 289 1.32 -4.96 17.45
C LEU A 289 0.35 -4.36 18.46
N VAL A 290 -0.70 -5.05 18.89
CA VAL A 290 -1.67 -4.49 19.85
C VAL A 290 -1.03 -4.12 21.19
N GLU A 291 -0.02 -4.86 21.65
CA GLU A 291 0.67 -4.56 22.92
C GLU A 291 1.77 -3.49 22.79
N GLN A 292 2.15 -3.14 21.56
CA GLN A 292 3.19 -2.14 21.29
C GLN A 292 2.83 -0.78 21.90
N THR A 293 3.77 -0.23 22.66
CA THR A 293 3.72 1.17 23.12
C THR A 293 4.66 2.01 22.27
N GLY A 294 4.13 3.11 21.74
CA GLY A 294 4.94 4.06 20.98
C GLY A 294 5.66 4.99 21.93
N SER A 295 6.86 5.41 21.58
CA SER A 295 7.53 6.51 22.28
C SER A 295 8.24 7.39 21.25
N PHE A 296 8.13 8.69 21.45
CA PHE A 296 8.79 9.67 20.60
C PHE A 296 9.15 10.88 21.45
N ASN A 297 10.45 11.15 21.53
CA ASN A 297 10.97 12.30 22.27
C ASN A 297 11.65 13.25 21.28
N VAL A 298 11.25 14.51 21.34
CA VAL A 298 11.88 15.59 20.57
C VAL A 298 13.09 16.05 21.37
N GLN A 299 14.30 15.71 20.92
CA GLN A 299 15.58 16.21 21.44
C GLN A 299 16.29 17.10 20.42
#